data_AF-A0A920FIS9-F1
#
_entry.id   AF-A0A920FIS9-F1
#
_cell.length_a   1.000
_cell.length_b   1.000
_cell.length_c   1.000
_cell.angle_alpha   90.00
_cell.angle_beta   90.00
_cell.angle_gamma   90.00
#
_symmetry.space_group_name_H-M   'P 1'
#
loop_
_entity.id
_entity.type
_entity.pdbx_description
1 polymer ?
#
loop_
_entity_poly.entity_id
_entity_poly.type
_entity_poly.pdbx_seq_one_letter_code
_entity_poly.pdbx_strand_id
1 'polypeptide(L)'
;MIHLNDKKEFVIFQKPHSNISYIGIGEWKKKNSINAISSAFVLSTFKGEIFHLITSFNPLKENVYIETSHINTEIPDKKNTYIQHASDIIEKCKNGYFKKCILSRIKQETYNVKNAFDIFKHLCDSYSHGFKYILNHAEFGLWIGVTPEILISGNSTSYQTQALAGSKEKNDYKKWGNKEINEHSIRN
;
A
#
# COMPACT_ATOMS: atom_id res chain seq x y z
N MET A 1 -15.73 -18.79 11.59
CA MET A 1 -14.65 -18.55 10.61
C MET A 1 -15.28 -17.85 9.41
N ILE A 2 -14.69 -16.75 8.96
CA ILE A 2 -15.22 -15.95 7.86
C ILE A 2 -14.62 -16.45 6.55
N HIS A 3 -15.46 -16.77 5.56
CA HIS A 3 -15.02 -17.20 4.22
C HIS A 3 -15.21 -16.08 3.19
N LEU A 4 -14.11 -15.68 2.56
CA LEU A 4 -14.04 -14.65 1.52
C LEU A 4 -13.43 -15.24 0.25
N ASN A 5 -13.86 -14.70 -0.89
CA ASN A 5 -13.36 -15.06 -2.21
C ASN A 5 -13.29 -13.81 -3.09
N ASP A 6 -12.80 -13.99 -4.31
CA ASP A 6 -12.69 -12.98 -5.36
C ASP A 6 -13.97 -12.17 -5.63
N LYS A 7 -15.15 -12.78 -5.48
CA LYS A 7 -16.45 -12.13 -5.73
C LYS A 7 -16.92 -11.20 -4.61
N LYS A 8 -16.29 -11.25 -3.43
CA LYS A 8 -16.67 -10.39 -2.29
C LYS A 8 -15.75 -9.19 -2.20
N GLU A 9 -16.33 -8.02 -2.10
CA GLU A 9 -15.59 -6.78 -1.84
C GLU A 9 -15.48 -6.53 -0.34
N PHE A 10 -14.26 -6.26 0.12
CA PHE A 10 -13.98 -6.10 1.54
C PHE A 10 -12.66 -5.37 1.78
N VAL A 11 -12.49 -4.93 3.03
CA VAL A 11 -11.20 -4.51 3.58
C VAL A 11 -11.00 -5.16 4.94
N ILE A 12 -9.81 -5.68 5.17
CA ILE A 12 -9.28 -6.01 6.49
C ILE A 12 -8.08 -5.10 6.75
N PHE A 13 -7.99 -4.45 7.90
CA PHE A 13 -6.85 -3.58 8.18
C PHE A 13 -6.48 -3.54 9.66
N GLN A 14 -5.23 -3.18 9.93
CA GLN A 14 -4.71 -2.94 11.27
C GLN A 14 -3.89 -1.65 11.29
N LYS A 15 -4.25 -0.74 12.19
CA LYS A 15 -3.56 0.54 12.36
C LYS A 15 -2.14 0.35 12.92
N PRO A 16 -1.20 1.30 12.68
CA PRO A 16 0.08 1.33 13.35
C PRO A 16 -0.05 1.16 14.87
N HIS A 17 0.84 0.37 15.45
CA HIS A 17 0.94 0.10 16.89
C HIS A 17 -0.31 -0.51 17.55
N SER A 18 -1.28 -0.96 16.76
CA SER A 18 -2.48 -1.63 17.26
C SER A 18 -2.36 -3.14 17.13
N ASN A 19 -2.90 -3.85 18.11
CA ASN A 19 -3.08 -5.31 18.04
C ASN A 19 -4.50 -5.70 17.59
N ILE A 20 -5.32 -4.72 17.19
CA ILE A 20 -6.71 -4.94 16.78
C ILE A 20 -6.81 -4.77 15.27
N SER A 21 -7.19 -5.85 14.61
CA SER A 21 -7.57 -5.84 13.19
C SER A 21 -9.06 -5.57 13.06
N TYR A 22 -9.45 -4.88 12.00
CA TYR A 22 -10.84 -4.57 11.66
C TYR A 22 -11.19 -5.20 10.32
N ILE A 23 -12.46 -5.53 10.14
CA ILE A 23 -13.02 -6.01 8.87
C ILE A 23 -14.25 -5.18 8.50
N GLY A 24 -14.34 -4.80 7.23
CA GLY A 24 -15.52 -4.24 6.59
C GLY A 24 -15.81 -4.99 5.30
N ILE A 25 -17.05 -5.41 5.11
CA ILE A 25 -17.53 -6.09 3.90
C ILE A 25 -18.65 -5.21 3.32
N GLY A 26 -18.63 -4.97 2.01
CA GLY A 26 -19.59 -4.10 1.35
C GLY A 26 -19.20 -3.87 -0.11
N GLU A 27 -19.88 -2.94 -0.77
CA GLU A 27 -19.64 -2.61 -2.18
C GLU A 27 -18.72 -1.38 -2.32
N TRP A 28 -17.71 -1.45 -3.19
CA TRP A 28 -16.91 -0.29 -3.55
C TRP A 28 -17.68 0.63 -4.49
N LYS A 29 -17.77 1.92 -4.14
CA LYS A 29 -18.49 2.92 -4.94
C LYS A 29 -17.54 3.97 -5.46
N LYS A 30 -17.47 4.13 -6.79
CA LYS A 30 -16.75 5.24 -7.42
C LYS A 30 -17.36 6.58 -6.98
N LYS A 31 -16.51 7.55 -6.63
CA LYS A 31 -16.88 8.89 -6.17
C LYS A 31 -16.04 9.95 -6.88
N ASN A 32 -16.57 11.17 -6.96
CA ASN A 32 -15.91 12.31 -7.59
C ASN A 32 -15.04 13.11 -6.61
N SER A 33 -15.17 12.87 -5.31
CA SER A 33 -14.41 13.56 -4.26
C SER A 33 -14.30 12.72 -2.99
N ILE A 34 -13.29 13.04 -2.18
CA ILE A 34 -13.10 12.47 -0.83
C ILE A 34 -14.03 13.20 0.14
N ASN A 35 -15.34 13.07 -0.06
CA ASN A 35 -16.35 13.58 0.87
C ASN A 35 -17.02 12.38 1.55
N ALA A 36 -16.51 12.01 2.73
CA ALA A 36 -17.10 10.96 3.53
C ALA A 36 -18.01 11.57 4.60
N ILE A 37 -19.33 11.35 4.47
CA ILE A 37 -20.34 11.77 5.46
C ILE A 37 -20.34 10.78 6.66
N SER A 38 -19.67 9.64 6.52
CA SER A 38 -19.56 8.55 7.48
C SER A 38 -18.18 7.90 7.44
N SER A 39 -17.85 7.04 8.41
CA SER A 39 -16.64 6.20 8.35
C SER A 39 -16.58 5.40 7.05
N ALA A 40 -15.48 5.53 6.32
CA ALA A 40 -15.26 4.88 5.04
C ALA A 40 -13.79 4.45 4.90
N PHE A 41 -13.55 3.42 4.09
CA PHE A 41 -12.22 3.15 3.55
C PHE A 41 -12.16 3.72 2.13
N VAL A 42 -11.12 4.48 1.82
CA VAL A 42 -10.98 5.17 0.53
C VAL A 42 -9.78 4.58 -0.22
N LEU A 43 -10.02 4.18 -1.47
CA LEU A 43 -9.00 3.78 -2.42
C LEU A 43 -8.92 4.85 -3.52
N SER A 44 -7.73 5.39 -3.75
CA SER A 44 -7.48 6.31 -4.87
C SER A 44 -6.47 5.69 -5.83
N THR A 45 -6.78 5.67 -7.12
CA THR A 45 -5.87 5.19 -8.16
C THR A 45 -4.88 6.29 -8.56
N PHE A 46 -3.79 5.90 -9.23
CA PHE A 46 -2.82 6.85 -9.78
C PHE A 46 -3.41 7.79 -10.84
N LYS A 47 -4.50 7.37 -11.51
CA LYS A 47 -5.25 8.19 -12.48
C LYS A 47 -6.22 9.17 -11.82
N GLY A 48 -6.27 9.19 -10.48
CA GLY A 48 -7.15 10.07 -9.70
C GLY A 48 -8.58 9.53 -9.53
N GLU A 49 -8.83 8.25 -9.81
CA GLU A 49 -10.14 7.65 -9.57
C GLU A 49 -10.29 7.31 -8.09
N ILE A 50 -11.43 7.67 -7.51
CA ILE A 50 -11.68 7.52 -6.07
C ILE A 50 -12.81 6.53 -5.85
N PHE A 51 -12.60 5.57 -4.95
CA PHE A 51 -13.55 4.54 -4.58
C PHE A 51 -13.72 4.51 -3.07
N HIS A 52 -14.97 4.47 -2.61
CA HIS A 52 -15.32 4.44 -1.19
C HIS A 52 -15.96 3.09 -0.87
N LEU A 53 -15.44 2.42 0.16
CA LEU A 53 -16.13 1.35 0.86
C LEU A 53 -16.78 1.93 2.11
N ILE A 54 -18.10 2.10 2.06
CA ILE A 54 -18.89 2.61 3.19
C ILE A 54 -19.61 1.41 3.82
N THR A 55 -19.13 0.99 4.99
CA THR A 55 -19.66 -0.14 5.73
C THR A 55 -19.30 -0.01 7.22
N SER A 56 -19.83 -0.89 8.05
CA SER A 56 -19.42 -1.01 9.44
C SER A 56 -18.08 -1.75 9.53
N PHE A 57 -17.07 -1.08 10.08
CA PHE A 57 -15.76 -1.68 10.35
C PHE A 57 -15.73 -2.25 11.77
N ASN A 58 -15.88 -3.56 11.87
CA ASN A 58 -15.95 -4.25 13.16
C ASN A 58 -14.59 -4.86 13.52
N PRO A 59 -14.21 -4.92 14.82
CA PRO A 59 -13.06 -5.69 15.24
C PRO A 59 -13.16 -7.14 14.75
N LEU A 60 -12.11 -7.62 14.11
CA LEU A 60 -12.02 -8.97 13.60
C LEU A 60 -11.75 -9.94 14.76
N LYS A 61 -12.78 -10.69 15.15
CA LYS A 61 -12.73 -11.65 16.27
C LYS A 61 -12.55 -13.10 15.83
N GLU A 62 -12.79 -13.38 14.55
CA GLU A 62 -12.76 -14.72 13.99
C GLU A 62 -11.63 -14.87 12.98
N ASN A 63 -11.13 -16.10 12.82
CA ASN A 63 -10.24 -16.43 11.72
C ASN A 63 -10.93 -16.24 10.37
N VAL A 64 -10.14 -15.81 9.37
CA VAL A 64 -10.58 -15.60 7.99
C VAL A 64 -9.89 -16.61 7.09
N TYR A 65 -10.66 -17.16 6.16
CA TYR A 65 -10.16 -17.91 5.02
C TYR A 65 -10.45 -17.12 3.74
N ILE A 66 -9.41 -16.73 3.02
CA ILE A 66 -9.48 -15.98 1.77
C ILE A 66 -8.97 -16.87 0.66
N GLU A 67 -9.89 -17.34 -0.18
CA GLU A 67 -9.57 -18.11 -1.37
C GLU A 67 -8.99 -17.19 -2.45
N THR A 68 -7.87 -17.59 -3.04
CA THR A 68 -7.21 -16.85 -4.13
C THR A 68 -7.33 -17.63 -5.43
N SER A 69 -8.17 -17.15 -6.33
CA SER A 69 -8.38 -17.70 -7.67
C SER A 69 -7.67 -16.89 -8.77
N HIS A 70 -7.20 -15.67 -8.44
CA HIS A 70 -6.67 -14.74 -9.43
C HIS A 70 -5.24 -15.08 -9.86
N ILE A 71 -5.05 -15.16 -11.17
CA ILE A 71 -3.75 -15.15 -11.82
C ILE A 71 -3.39 -13.70 -12.08
N ASN A 72 -2.24 -13.24 -11.55
CA ASN A 72 -1.75 -11.91 -11.90
C ASN A 72 -1.41 -11.90 -13.40
N THR A 73 -2.06 -11.02 -14.16
CA THR A 73 -1.86 -10.87 -15.61
C THR A 73 -0.85 -9.78 -15.95
N GLU A 74 -0.33 -9.06 -14.96
CA GLU A 74 0.71 -8.07 -15.19
C GLU A 74 2.01 -8.71 -15.67
N ILE A 75 2.65 -8.08 -16.65
CA ILE A 75 3.92 -8.56 -17.19
C ILE A 75 5.03 -8.01 -16.30
N PRO A 76 5.86 -8.87 -15.69
CA PRO A 76 6.96 -8.41 -14.85
C PRO A 76 8.01 -7.70 -15.70
N ASP A 77 8.54 -6.61 -15.16
CA ASP A 77 9.61 -5.86 -15.82
C ASP A 77 10.90 -6.67 -15.84
N LYS A 78 11.58 -6.66 -17.00
CA LYS A 78 12.93 -7.22 -17.12
C LYS A 78 13.93 -6.30 -16.41
N LYS A 79 14.80 -6.90 -15.59
CA LYS A 79 15.86 -6.19 -14.85
C LYS A 79 16.68 -5.25 -15.77
N ASN A 80 17.08 -5.73 -16.95
CA ASN A 80 17.91 -4.94 -17.87
C ASN A 80 17.15 -3.71 -18.41
N THR A 81 15.87 -3.87 -18.74
CA THR A 81 15.00 -2.76 -19.18
C THR A 81 14.85 -1.72 -18.07
N TYR A 82 14.65 -2.16 -16.83
CA TYR A 82 14.60 -1.24 -15.68
C TYR A 82 15.90 -0.44 -15.50
N ILE A 83 17.07 -1.09 -15.64
CA ILE A 83 18.38 -0.43 -15.53
C ILE A 83 18.58 0.59 -16.66
N GLN A 84 18.13 0.28 -17.86
CA GLN A 84 18.17 1.22 -19.00
C GLN A 84 17.31 2.45 -18.72
N HIS A 85 16.03 2.27 -18.35
CA HIS A 85 15.15 3.38 -17.99
C HIS A 85 15.70 4.22 -16.83
N ALA A 86 16.30 3.58 -15.81
CA ALA A 86 16.92 4.30 -14.71
C ALA A 86 18.08 5.18 -15.17
N SER A 87 18.90 4.68 -16.10
CA SER A 87 20.03 5.42 -16.69
C SER A 87 19.54 6.65 -17.47
N ASP A 88 18.49 6.49 -18.30
CA ASP A 88 17.89 7.59 -19.06
C ASP A 88 17.30 8.67 -18.15
N ILE A 89 16.64 8.26 -17.07
CA ILE A 89 16.08 9.17 -16.07
C ILE A 89 17.20 9.94 -15.35
N ILE A 90 18.31 9.27 -15.03
CA ILE A 90 19.48 9.93 -14.41
C ILE A 90 20.07 10.98 -15.36
N GLU A 91 20.19 10.69 -16.65
CA GLU A 91 20.65 11.68 -17.64
C GLU A 91 19.70 12.86 -17.76
N LYS A 92 18.39 12.61 -17.81
CA LYS A 92 17.38 13.67 -17.82
C LYS A 92 17.43 14.54 -16.56
N CYS A 93 17.67 13.95 -15.40
CA CYS A 93 17.93 14.71 -14.16
C CYS A 93 19.17 15.61 -14.29
N LYS A 94 20.28 15.08 -14.79
CA LYS A 94 21.54 15.83 -14.96
C LYS A 94 21.39 16.99 -15.94
N ASN A 95 20.60 16.80 -17.00
CA ASN A 95 20.30 17.81 -18.00
C ASN A 95 19.22 18.81 -17.56
N GLY A 96 18.73 18.71 -16.33
CA GLY A 96 17.82 19.70 -15.74
C GLY A 96 16.35 19.56 -16.16
N TYR A 97 15.94 18.48 -16.84
CA TYR A 97 14.55 18.27 -17.24
C TYR A 97 13.60 18.14 -16.03
N PHE A 98 14.09 17.54 -14.95
CA PHE A 98 13.39 17.45 -13.66
C PHE A 98 14.39 17.23 -12.53
N LYS A 99 14.02 17.63 -11.30
CA LYS A 99 14.90 17.54 -10.12
C LYS A 99 14.92 16.17 -9.45
N LYS A 100 13.79 15.45 -9.51
CA LYS A 100 13.60 14.14 -8.87
C LYS A 100 12.57 13.34 -9.67
N CYS A 101 12.82 12.05 -9.81
CA CYS A 101 11.91 11.10 -10.42
C CYS A 101 11.95 9.79 -9.65
N ILE A 102 10.79 9.17 -9.44
CA ILE A 102 10.67 7.85 -8.82
C ILE A 102 10.29 6.89 -9.94
N LEU A 103 11.16 5.90 -10.20
CA LEU A 103 10.89 4.82 -11.14
C LEU A 103 10.42 3.59 -10.35
N SER A 104 9.30 3.01 -10.75
CA SER A 104 8.78 1.75 -10.21
C SER A 104 8.96 0.60 -11.21
N ARG A 105 8.81 -0.63 -10.73
CA ARG A 105 8.78 -1.84 -11.55
C ARG A 105 7.93 -2.93 -10.90
N ILE A 106 7.38 -3.82 -11.71
CA ILE A 106 6.63 -4.99 -11.26
C ILE A 106 7.60 -6.16 -11.12
N LYS A 107 7.56 -6.82 -9.96
CA LYS A 107 8.25 -8.08 -9.69
C LYS A 107 7.19 -9.14 -9.41
N GLN A 108 7.14 -10.16 -10.25
CA GLN A 108 6.25 -11.30 -10.06
C GLN A 108 7.01 -12.47 -9.42
N GLU A 109 6.39 -13.11 -8.45
CA GLU A 109 6.89 -14.30 -7.77
C GLU A 109 5.74 -15.31 -7.64
N THR A 110 6.05 -16.60 -7.73
CA THR A 110 5.05 -17.65 -7.50
C THR A 110 5.03 -18.01 -6.02
N TYR A 111 3.87 -17.87 -5.38
CA TYR A 111 3.66 -18.25 -4.00
C TYR A 111 2.52 -19.25 -3.89
N ASN A 112 2.77 -20.38 -3.24
CA ASN A 112 1.73 -21.36 -2.95
C ASN A 112 1.05 -21.02 -1.61
N VAL A 113 0.17 -20.03 -1.64
CA VAL A 113 -0.60 -19.60 -0.46
C VAL A 113 -2.04 -20.04 -0.64
N LYS A 114 -2.50 -20.95 0.23
CA LYS A 114 -3.89 -21.45 0.24
C LYS A 114 -4.88 -20.46 0.86
N ASN A 115 -4.39 -19.60 1.75
CA ASN A 115 -5.20 -18.61 2.45
C ASN A 115 -4.44 -17.28 2.51
N ALA A 116 -4.88 -16.29 1.73
CA ALA A 116 -4.20 -15.00 1.67
C ALA A 116 -4.13 -14.29 3.03
N PHE A 117 -5.06 -14.62 3.94
CA PHE A 117 -5.07 -14.07 5.30
C PHE A 117 -3.83 -14.47 6.11
N ASP A 118 -3.17 -15.59 5.80
CA ASP A 118 -1.94 -15.99 6.48
C ASP A 118 -0.79 -15.01 6.21
N ILE A 119 -0.73 -14.42 5.01
CA ILE A 119 0.22 -13.35 4.67
C ILE A 119 -0.03 -12.13 5.56
N PHE A 120 -1.28 -11.72 5.69
CA PHE A 120 -1.64 -10.55 6.51
C PHE A 120 -1.32 -10.74 7.99
N LYS A 121 -1.56 -11.93 8.56
CA LYS A 121 -1.14 -12.24 9.93
C LYS A 121 0.37 -12.09 10.09
N HIS A 122 1.14 -12.66 9.16
CA HIS A 122 2.59 -12.54 9.17
C HIS A 122 3.05 -11.07 9.09
N LEU A 123 2.38 -10.24 8.29
CA LEU A 123 2.65 -8.80 8.25
C LEU A 123 2.32 -8.09 9.57
N CYS A 124 1.21 -8.45 10.23
CA CYS A 124 0.84 -7.89 11.52
C CYS A 124 1.89 -8.24 12.59
N ASP A 125 2.37 -9.48 12.61
CA ASP A 125 3.37 -9.94 13.59
C ASP A 125 4.75 -9.33 13.34
N SER A 126 5.09 -9.08 12.06
CA SER A 126 6.42 -8.61 11.66
C SER A 126 6.58 -7.08 11.68
N TYR A 127 5.48 -6.33 11.51
CA TYR A 127 5.51 -4.88 11.28
C TYR A 127 4.53 -4.13 12.18
N SER A 128 4.95 -3.85 13.42
CA SER A 128 4.14 -3.09 14.38
C SER A 128 3.86 -1.64 13.93
N HIS A 129 4.82 -0.98 13.29
CA HIS A 129 4.75 0.45 12.93
C HIS A 129 3.92 0.75 11.68
N GLY A 130 3.71 -0.23 10.81
CA GLY A 130 3.01 -0.01 9.54
C GLY A 130 1.49 -0.05 9.66
N PHE A 131 0.80 0.57 8.71
CA PHE A 131 -0.60 0.31 8.43
C PHE A 131 -0.69 -0.93 7.53
N LYS A 132 -1.27 -2.02 8.06
CA LYS A 132 -1.44 -3.27 7.32
C LYS A 132 -2.84 -3.33 6.75
N TYR A 133 -2.98 -3.84 5.54
CA TYR A 133 -4.28 -4.06 4.92
C TYR A 133 -4.32 -5.28 4.01
N ILE A 134 -5.52 -5.85 3.90
CA ILE A 134 -6.00 -6.60 2.74
C ILE A 134 -7.19 -5.81 2.21
N LEU A 135 -7.26 -5.55 0.91
CA LEU A 135 -8.47 -5.07 0.26
C LEU A 135 -8.76 -5.92 -0.97
N ASN A 136 -10.03 -6.18 -1.23
CA ASN A 136 -10.47 -6.81 -2.48
C ASN A 136 -11.46 -5.89 -3.17
N HIS A 137 -11.19 -5.57 -4.44
CA HIS A 137 -12.03 -4.75 -5.31
C HIS A 137 -12.36 -5.54 -6.56
N ALA A 138 -13.61 -5.53 -7.03
CA ALA A 138 -14.02 -6.36 -8.16
C ALA A 138 -13.18 -6.10 -9.44
N GLU A 139 -12.81 -4.84 -9.67
CA GLU A 139 -11.98 -4.44 -10.83
C GLU A 139 -10.47 -4.61 -10.61
N PHE A 140 -9.97 -4.40 -9.39
CA PHE A 140 -8.52 -4.32 -9.13
C PHE A 140 -7.95 -5.57 -8.45
N GLY A 141 -8.81 -6.51 -8.07
CA GLY A 141 -8.44 -7.74 -7.39
C GLY A 141 -8.05 -7.53 -5.93
N LEU A 142 -7.32 -8.53 -5.41
CA LEU A 142 -6.88 -8.61 -4.02
C LEU A 142 -5.51 -7.95 -3.83
N TRP A 143 -5.45 -6.97 -2.95
CA TRP A 143 -4.23 -6.26 -2.58
C TRP A 143 -3.91 -6.50 -1.11
N ILE A 144 -2.66 -6.84 -0.82
CA ILE A 144 -2.15 -7.02 0.53
C ILE A 144 -0.90 -6.20 0.68
N GLY A 145 -0.81 -5.42 1.75
CA GLY A 145 0.35 -4.57 1.96
C GLY A 145 0.52 -4.08 3.38
N VAL A 146 1.71 -3.55 3.61
CA VAL A 146 2.05 -2.77 4.79
C VAL A 146 2.68 -1.46 4.30
N THR A 147 2.06 -0.33 4.65
CA THR A 147 2.67 0.99 4.38
C THR A 147 3.22 1.57 5.69
N PRO A 148 4.52 1.93 5.75
CA PRO A 148 5.09 2.64 6.88
C PRO A 148 4.82 4.16 6.83
N GLU A 149 4.31 4.67 5.70
CA GLU A 149 4.18 6.10 5.45
C GLU A 149 2.74 6.57 5.64
N ILE A 150 2.55 7.54 6.53
CA ILE A 150 1.28 8.22 6.73
C ILE A 150 1.25 9.44 5.81
N LEU A 151 0.43 9.37 4.76
CA LEU A 151 0.22 10.51 3.86
C LEU A 151 -0.38 11.70 4.63
N ILE A 152 -1.48 11.47 5.33
CA ILE A 152 -2.11 12.45 6.23
C ILE A 152 -2.87 11.70 7.33
N SER A 153 -2.82 12.22 8.55
CA SER A 153 -3.60 11.77 9.70
C SER A 153 -4.04 12.98 10.49
N GLY A 154 -5.28 13.02 10.94
CA GLY A 154 -5.75 14.20 11.66
C GLY A 154 -7.25 14.21 11.90
N ASN A 155 -7.72 15.32 12.44
CA ASN A 155 -9.12 15.67 12.61
C ASN A 155 -9.33 17.13 12.18
N SER A 156 -10.51 17.69 12.40
CA SER A 156 -10.86 19.05 11.97
C SER A 156 -9.92 20.16 12.49
N THR A 157 -9.17 19.93 13.57
CA THR A 157 -8.33 20.96 14.21
C THR A 157 -6.83 20.71 14.07
N SER A 158 -6.39 19.48 13.80
CA SER A 158 -4.97 19.16 13.63
C SER A 158 -4.74 18.04 12.63
N TYR A 159 -3.70 18.21 11.81
CA TYR A 159 -3.26 17.24 10.81
C TYR A 159 -1.74 17.05 10.91
N GLN A 160 -1.30 15.81 10.66
CA GLN A 160 0.09 15.42 10.56
C GLN A 160 0.31 14.66 9.26
N THR A 161 1.48 14.82 8.67
CA THR A 161 1.97 14.06 7.51
C THR A 161 3.35 13.52 7.86
N GLN A 162 3.71 12.37 7.28
CA GLN A 162 5.03 11.79 7.42
C GLN A 162 5.59 11.57 6.03
N ALA A 163 6.62 12.35 5.65
CA ALA A 163 7.36 12.10 4.43
C ALA A 163 8.52 11.15 4.72
N LEU A 164 8.57 10.02 4.03
CA LEU A 164 9.68 9.06 4.10
C LEU A 164 10.49 9.11 2.79
N ALA A 165 11.71 9.62 2.86
CA ALA A 165 12.68 9.56 1.79
C ALA A 165 14.06 9.25 2.37
N GLY A 166 14.85 8.46 1.62
CA GLY A 166 16.06 7.79 2.10
C GLY A 166 15.74 6.38 2.61
N SER A 167 16.36 5.37 2.00
CA SER A 167 16.19 3.97 2.39
C SER A 167 17.53 3.35 2.76
N LYS A 168 17.53 2.54 3.82
CA LYS A 168 18.66 1.72 4.23
C LYS A 168 18.21 0.31 4.53
N GLU A 169 19.11 -0.64 4.28
CA GLU A 169 18.89 -2.00 4.73
C GLU A 169 18.87 -2.05 6.26
N LYS A 170 18.02 -2.89 6.83
CA LYS A 170 17.84 -3.02 8.29
C LYS A 170 19.14 -3.30 9.03
N ASN A 171 20.10 -3.95 8.37
CA ASN A 171 21.40 -4.33 8.94
C ASN A 171 22.56 -3.44 8.44
N ASP A 172 22.27 -2.33 7.75
CA ASP A 172 23.29 -1.35 7.37
C ASP A 172 23.54 -0.36 8.51
N TYR A 173 24.54 -0.67 9.35
CA TYR A 173 24.95 0.16 10.48
C TYR A 173 25.79 1.39 10.07
N LYS A 174 26.02 1.64 8.77
CA LYS A 174 26.74 2.84 8.34
C LYS A 174 25.94 4.09 8.72
N LYS A 175 26.62 5.22 8.91
CA LYS A 175 25.95 6.53 9.05
C LYS A 175 25.24 6.90 7.74
N TRP A 176 24.15 7.66 7.82
CA TRP A 176 23.47 8.17 6.62
C TRP A 176 24.43 9.03 5.78
N GLY A 177 24.46 8.81 4.46
CA GLY A 177 25.31 9.56 3.55
C GLY A 177 24.66 10.88 3.14
N ASN A 178 25.45 11.76 2.51
CA ASN A 178 24.96 13.05 2.02
C ASN A 178 23.82 12.88 0.98
N LYS A 179 23.82 11.80 0.21
CA LYS A 179 22.76 11.49 -0.76
C LYS A 179 21.42 11.28 -0.07
N GLU A 180 21.38 10.42 0.94
CA GLU A 180 20.15 10.06 1.64
C GLU A 180 19.62 11.24 2.48
N ILE A 181 20.52 12.02 3.09
CA ILE A 181 20.16 13.25 3.82
C ILE A 181 19.55 14.29 2.86
N ASN A 182 20.16 14.48 1.69
CA ASN A 182 19.64 15.39 0.67
C ASN A 182 18.29 14.90 0.13
N GLU A 183 18.14 13.59 -0.13
CA GLU A 183 16.86 13.00 -0.56
C GLU A 183 15.72 13.24 0.44
N HIS A 184 16.01 13.22 1.74
CA HIS A 184 15.05 13.52 2.82
C HIS A 184 14.78 15.02 2.99
N SER A 185 15.80 15.85 2.76
CA SER A 185 15.75 17.31 2.94
C SER A 185 15.10 18.03 1.75
N ILE A 186 14.99 17.37 0.58
CA ILE A 186 14.12 17.80 -0.52
C ILE A 186 12.67 17.58 -0.08
N ARG A 187 12.16 18.52 0.71
CA ARG A 187 10.74 18.72 0.92
C ARG A 187 10.19 19.51 -0.26
N ASN A 188 9.09 19.03 -0.84
CA ASN A 188 8.34 19.75 -1.88
C ASN A 188 7.82 21.08 -1.34
#